data_AF-A0A7X9QGW7-F1
#
_entry.id   AF-A0A7X9QGW7-F1
#
_cell.length_a   1.000
_cell.length_b   1.000
_cell.length_c   1.000
_cell.angle_alpha   90.00
_cell.angle_beta   90.00
_cell.angle_gamma   90.00
#
_symmetry.space_group_name_H-M   'P 1'
#
loop_
_entity.id
_entity.type
_entity.pdbx_description
1 polymer ?
#
loop_
_entity_poly.entity_id
_entity_poly.type
_entity_poly.pdbx_seq_one_letter_code
_entity_poly.pdbx_strand_id
1 'polypeptide(L)'
;MNKEDWVDYFEVINGREPSAKEIAEALAAGEFQNAVETDPSSTEKSELVQDSAEKMTAETAEAELGRSSQLDQELAANQANAQTGRHQQVEQLKKKGKSYFVWFWEGLKRPEVQSSKSQFAYGLVTLAIAALFLAAGLVNYINRIFTSIINMTIGGESFKINEPEAFSVVEDAVRTNFGFSKIIVVTVIVFIAYAIIAILPALIHKFATKSQEKVTFLWGKSIAYTPLLAAINLLVFLLSFLTSNKLVVSSKYSYQIVSSFSSVGSDPFEGLSSVSHLIKEVPAIRSIQTVFIYLILLSVVSLAVLIVAFLTNIKVSLGSLNNFYVRLIALLIFVLIIFFTTKSIATNFLGGLDGIKDSLTKLY
;
A
#
# COMPACT_ATOMS: atom_id res chain seq x y z
N MET A 1 25.32 12.53 36.65
CA MET A 1 24.85 11.15 36.31
C MET A 1 25.85 10.51 35.35
N ASN A 2 25.77 9.21 35.03
CA ASN A 2 26.58 8.65 33.94
C ASN A 2 25.96 9.02 32.58
N LYS A 3 26.65 8.74 31.47
CA LYS A 3 26.19 9.16 30.14
C LYS A 3 24.91 8.41 29.73
N GLU A 4 24.79 7.12 30.01
CA GLU A 4 23.59 6.34 29.67
C GLU A 4 22.35 6.88 30.40
N ASP A 5 22.43 7.13 31.71
CA ASP A 5 21.34 7.65 32.52
C ASP A 5 20.85 9.02 32.02
N TRP A 6 21.78 9.85 31.52
CA TRP A 6 21.45 11.16 30.96
C TRP A 6 20.71 11.05 29.63
N VAL A 7 21.13 10.13 28.76
CA VAL A 7 20.48 9.87 27.47
C VAL A 7 19.06 9.34 27.67
N ASP A 8 18.88 8.38 28.58
CA ASP A 8 17.57 7.83 28.91
C ASP A 8 16.64 8.91 29.48
N TYR A 9 17.15 9.79 30.35
CA TYR A 9 16.37 10.92 30.86
C TYR A 9 15.97 11.90 29.74
N PHE A 10 16.90 12.20 28.83
CA PHE A 10 16.63 13.07 27.69
C PHE A 10 15.53 12.49 26.77
N GLU A 11 15.57 11.19 26.50
CA GLU A 11 14.60 10.50 25.65
C GLU A 11 13.20 10.46 26.28
N VAL A 12 13.10 10.21 27.59
CA VAL A 12 11.81 10.20 28.30
C VAL A 12 11.15 11.59 28.26
N ILE A 13 11.93 12.66 28.35
CA ILE A 13 11.39 14.03 28.34
C ILE A 13 11.08 14.52 26.93
N ASN A 14 11.93 14.21 25.95
CA ASN A 14 11.86 14.79 24.60
C ASN A 14 11.28 13.85 23.53
N GLY A 15 11.07 12.57 23.84
CA GLY A 15 10.55 11.55 22.93
C GLY A 15 11.47 11.25 21.72
N ARG A 16 12.75 11.63 21.81
CA ARG A 16 13.79 11.41 20.78
C ARG A 16 15.18 11.30 21.41
N GLU A 17 16.08 10.65 20.69
CA GLU A 17 17.50 10.61 21.07
C GLU A 17 18.12 12.04 21.04
N PRO A 18 19.02 12.36 21.99
CA PRO A 18 19.72 13.64 22.03
C PRO A 18 20.66 13.82 20.83
N SER A 19 20.71 15.03 20.28
CA SER A 19 21.63 15.35 19.20
C SER A 19 23.06 15.54 19.73
N ALA A 20 24.07 15.36 18.88
CA ALA A 20 25.48 15.53 19.27
C ALA A 20 25.81 16.91 19.88
N LYS A 21 25.06 17.96 19.49
CA LYS A 21 25.20 19.30 20.07
C LYS A 21 24.67 19.35 21.51
N GLU A 22 23.54 18.70 21.78
CA GLU A 22 22.91 18.64 23.11
C GLU A 22 23.75 17.79 24.07
N ILE A 23 24.34 16.69 23.58
CA ILE A 23 25.28 15.87 24.38
C ILE A 23 26.54 16.68 24.72
N ALA A 24 27.07 17.46 23.79
CA ALA A 24 28.25 18.30 24.02
C ALA A 24 27.95 19.48 24.97
N GLU A 25 26.77 20.09 24.89
CA GLU A 25 26.32 21.12 25.83
C GLU A 25 26.13 20.56 27.24
N ALA A 26 25.52 19.39 27.38
CA ALA A 26 25.31 18.74 28.67
C ALA A 26 26.61 18.25 29.32
N LEU A 27 27.58 17.81 28.51
CA LEU A 27 28.93 17.50 28.99
C LEU A 27 29.68 18.77 29.43
N ALA A 28 29.58 19.87 28.68
CA ALA A 28 30.17 21.16 29.05
C ALA A 28 29.51 21.79 30.28
N ALA A 29 28.21 21.55 30.48
CA ALA A 29 27.46 21.95 31.66
C ALA A 29 27.68 21.02 32.87
N GLY A 30 28.38 19.89 32.69
CA GLY A 30 28.69 18.93 33.74
C GLY A 30 27.50 18.09 34.20
N GLU A 31 26.46 17.94 33.38
CA GLU A 31 25.24 17.19 33.73
C GLU A 31 25.52 15.69 33.87
N PHE A 32 26.50 15.17 33.13
CA PHE A 32 27.00 13.81 33.27
C PHE A 32 28.54 13.73 33.19
N GLN A 33 29.09 12.63 33.70
CA GLN A 33 30.52 12.33 33.72
C GLN A 33 30.74 10.94 33.10
N ASN A 34 31.77 10.77 32.27
CA ASN A 34 32.11 9.46 31.72
C ASN A 34 32.69 8.57 32.83
N ALA A 35 32.02 7.46 33.14
CA ALA A 35 32.43 6.54 34.19
C ALA A 35 33.73 5.82 33.81
N VAL A 36 34.75 5.92 34.67
CA VAL A 36 35.87 4.97 34.71
C VAL A 36 35.36 3.73 35.44
N GLU A 37 35.32 2.59 34.75
CA GLU A 37 34.96 1.30 35.32
C GLU A 37 36.01 0.83 36.35
N THR A 38 35.60 0.66 37.61
CA THR A 38 36.25 -0.25 38.56
C THR A 38 35.17 -0.87 39.44
N ASP A 39 35.12 -2.21 39.48
CA ASP A 39 34.38 -2.99 40.47
C ASP A 39 34.98 -4.41 40.53
N PRO A 40 34.78 -5.25 41.57
CA PRO A 40 34.94 -5.07 43.03
C PRO A 40 35.87 -6.15 43.66
N SER A 41 36.38 -5.95 44.89
CA SER A 41 36.49 -6.98 45.96
C SER A 41 37.26 -6.48 47.18
N SER A 42 36.73 -6.84 48.37
CA SER A 42 37.37 -6.96 49.69
C SER A 42 37.79 -5.70 50.47
N THR A 43 36.99 -5.43 51.51
CA THR A 43 37.28 -4.75 52.77
C THR A 43 38.57 -5.23 53.44
N GLU A 44 39.50 -4.33 53.78
CA GLU A 44 39.99 -4.11 55.15
C GLU A 44 41.05 -2.99 55.22
N LYS A 45 41.28 -2.55 56.45
CA LYS A 45 41.78 -1.27 56.94
C LYS A 45 43.33 -1.23 57.05
N SER A 46 43.85 0.00 57.05
CA SER A 46 45.06 0.46 57.76
C SER A 46 46.36 0.62 56.96
N GLU A 47 46.56 1.85 56.47
CA GLU A 47 47.62 2.80 56.84
C GLU A 47 49.13 2.41 56.81
N LEU A 48 49.89 3.36 56.25
CA LEU A 48 51.31 3.70 56.40
C LEU A 48 52.33 3.20 55.34
N VAL A 49 52.75 4.19 54.53
CA VAL A 49 54.14 4.68 54.37
C VAL A 49 54.96 4.15 53.18
N GLN A 50 55.29 5.11 52.30
CA GLN A 50 56.53 5.27 51.50
C GLN A 50 56.85 4.19 50.47
N ASP A 51 57.47 4.43 49.32
CA ASP A 51 58.12 5.58 48.67
C ASP A 51 58.47 5.07 47.24
N SER A 52 58.85 5.97 46.34
CA SER A 52 59.17 5.75 44.91
C SER A 52 58.03 6.07 43.93
N ALA A 53 57.65 7.34 43.95
CA ALA A 53 57.32 8.05 42.72
C ALA A 53 58.56 8.13 41.81
N GLU A 54 58.29 8.41 40.54
CA GLU A 54 59.26 8.84 39.52
C GLU A 54 59.89 7.71 38.71
N LYS A 55 59.18 7.35 37.63
CA LYS A 55 59.71 7.24 36.24
C LYS A 55 58.92 6.23 35.39
N MET A 56 57.62 6.49 35.15
CA MET A 56 56.88 5.88 34.03
C MET A 56 55.61 6.68 33.75
N THR A 57 55.74 7.94 33.32
CA THR A 57 54.56 8.81 33.10
C THR A 57 54.78 9.85 31.99
N ALA A 58 55.48 9.48 30.92
CA ALA A 58 55.60 10.33 29.74
C ALA A 58 55.36 9.56 28.42
N GLU A 59 55.81 8.31 28.30
CA GLU A 59 55.65 7.55 27.04
C GLU A 59 54.27 6.90 26.83
N THR A 60 53.50 6.63 27.89
CA THR A 60 52.14 6.06 27.76
C THR A 60 51.07 7.14 27.51
N ALA A 61 51.29 8.37 27.98
CA ALA A 61 50.33 9.46 27.86
C ALA A 61 50.25 10.04 26.43
N GLU A 62 51.37 10.09 25.70
CA GLU A 62 51.38 10.56 24.30
C GLU A 62 50.81 9.52 23.32
N ALA A 63 50.95 8.22 23.63
CA ALA A 63 50.42 7.13 22.81
C ALA A 63 48.89 6.98 22.92
N GLU A 64 48.28 7.29 24.08
CA GLU A 64 46.83 7.26 24.26
C GLU A 64 46.12 8.51 23.70
N LEU A 65 46.72 9.70 23.82
CA LEU A 65 46.19 10.95 23.25
C LEU A 65 46.19 10.97 21.72
N GLY A 66 47.18 10.34 21.07
CA GLY A 66 47.20 10.19 19.62
C GLY A 66 46.13 9.22 19.10
N ARG A 67 45.80 8.18 19.89
CA ARG A 67 44.84 7.14 19.52
C ARG A 67 43.38 7.57 19.73
N SER A 68 43.09 8.36 20.76
CA SER A 68 41.76 8.96 20.95
C SER A 68 41.44 9.99 19.85
N SER A 69 42.40 10.85 19.51
CA SER A 69 42.25 11.88 18.47
C SER A 69 41.99 11.28 17.08
N GLN A 70 42.61 10.14 16.75
CA GLN A 70 42.36 9.42 15.50
C GLN A 70 40.98 8.76 15.47
N LEU A 71 40.53 8.21 16.60
CA LEU A 71 39.23 7.55 16.71
C LEU A 71 38.07 8.56 16.64
N ASP A 72 38.23 9.73 17.26
CA ASP A 72 37.29 10.85 17.16
C ASP A 72 37.23 11.45 15.76
N GLN A 73 38.38 11.55 15.08
CA GLN A 73 38.47 12.05 13.71
C GLN A 73 37.90 11.05 12.69
N GLU A 74 38.07 9.75 12.91
CA GLU A 74 37.46 8.68 12.12
C GLU A 74 35.95 8.58 12.36
N LEU A 75 35.46 8.78 13.59
CA LEU A 75 34.04 8.82 13.90
C LEU A 75 33.36 10.06 13.30
N ALA A 76 34.01 11.24 13.38
CA ALA A 76 33.53 12.47 12.78
C ALA A 76 33.54 12.41 11.24
N ALA A 77 34.58 11.81 10.65
CA ALA A 77 34.66 11.58 9.21
C ALA A 77 33.60 10.58 8.73
N ASN A 78 33.36 9.50 9.47
CA ASN A 78 32.31 8.53 9.16
C ASN A 78 30.90 9.12 9.32
N GLN A 79 30.67 9.99 10.30
CA GLN A 79 29.40 10.71 10.46
C GLN A 79 29.18 11.77 9.37
N ALA A 80 30.23 12.51 8.99
CA ALA A 80 30.19 13.46 7.87
C ALA A 80 29.98 12.75 6.52
N ASN A 81 30.59 11.58 6.30
CA ASN A 81 30.35 10.75 5.12
C ASN A 81 28.92 10.16 5.12
N ALA A 82 28.41 9.75 6.28
CA ALA A 82 27.04 9.27 6.43
C ALA A 82 25.99 10.38 6.15
N GLN A 83 26.23 11.61 6.62
CA GLN A 83 25.37 12.76 6.31
C GLN A 83 25.47 13.17 4.83
N THR A 84 26.67 13.18 4.24
CA THR A 84 26.88 13.52 2.82
C THR A 84 26.23 12.48 1.90
N GLY A 85 26.38 11.18 2.21
CA GLY A 85 25.71 10.09 1.51
C GLY A 85 24.19 10.14 1.62
N ARG A 86 23.65 10.49 2.80
CA ARG A 86 22.20 10.66 3.01
C ARG A 86 21.65 11.85 2.22
N HIS A 87 22.37 12.98 2.17
CA HIS A 87 22.01 14.13 1.34
C HIS A 87 22.01 13.80 -0.17
N GLN A 88 23.05 13.11 -0.65
CA GLN A 88 23.13 12.68 -2.06
C GLN A 88 22.04 11.68 -2.42
N GLN A 89 21.70 10.74 -1.53
CA GLN A 89 20.58 9.81 -1.74
C GLN A 89 19.23 10.54 -1.82
N VAL A 90 19.00 11.53 -0.96
CA VAL A 90 17.79 12.36 -0.99
C VAL A 90 17.70 13.18 -2.29
N GLU A 91 18.80 13.75 -2.78
CA GLU A 91 18.83 14.47 -4.05
C GLU A 91 18.59 13.55 -5.25
N GLN A 92 19.19 12.36 -5.25
CA GLN A 92 18.95 11.34 -6.27
C GLN A 92 17.50 10.87 -6.27
N LEU A 93 16.90 10.69 -5.08
CA LEU A 93 15.48 10.33 -4.94
C LEU A 93 14.58 11.45 -5.47
N LYS A 94 14.86 12.71 -5.12
CA LYS A 94 14.14 13.88 -5.65
C LYS A 94 14.24 13.95 -7.17
N LYS A 95 15.42 13.73 -7.74
CA LYS A 95 15.64 13.73 -9.19
C LYS A 95 14.87 12.59 -9.86
N LYS A 96 14.98 11.36 -9.34
CA LYS A 96 14.24 10.19 -9.85
C LYS A 96 12.72 10.39 -9.75
N GLY A 97 12.24 10.99 -8.67
CA GLY A 97 10.83 11.33 -8.47
C GLY A 97 10.34 12.35 -9.49
N LYS A 98 11.07 13.46 -9.69
CA LYS A 98 10.74 14.44 -10.75
C LYS A 98 10.69 13.79 -12.13
N SER A 99 11.68 12.96 -12.47
CA SER A 99 11.71 12.22 -13.74
C SER A 99 10.53 11.26 -13.88
N TYR A 100 10.12 10.58 -12.80
CA TYR A 100 8.94 9.71 -12.80
C TYR A 100 7.66 10.51 -13.11
N PHE A 101 7.44 11.64 -12.44
CA PHE A 101 6.24 12.46 -12.67
C PHE A 101 6.19 13.05 -14.08
N VAL A 102 7.35 13.48 -14.62
CA VAL A 102 7.45 13.94 -16.01
C VAL A 102 7.06 12.81 -16.96
N TRP A 103 7.65 11.62 -16.81
CA TRP A 103 7.33 10.44 -17.62
C TRP A 103 5.85 10.04 -17.50
N PHE A 104 5.29 10.06 -16.29
CA PHE A 104 3.89 9.71 -16.03
C PHE A 104 2.96 10.69 -16.76
N TRP A 105 3.23 11.99 -16.64
CA TRP A 105 2.40 13.03 -17.26
C TRP A 105 2.51 13.04 -18.78
N GLU A 106 3.70 12.79 -19.33
CA GLU A 106 3.91 12.60 -20.75
C GLU A 106 3.12 11.38 -21.26
N GLY A 107 3.21 10.24 -20.58
CA GLY A 107 2.49 9.02 -20.94
C GLY A 107 0.97 9.15 -20.79
N LEU A 108 0.48 10.01 -19.91
CA LEU A 108 -0.96 10.31 -19.80
C LEU A 108 -1.46 11.19 -20.95
N LYS A 109 -0.67 12.21 -21.34
CA LYS A 109 -1.00 13.09 -22.48
C LYS A 109 -0.87 12.40 -23.82
N ARG A 110 0.09 11.49 -23.94
CA ARG A 110 0.43 10.75 -25.15
C ARG A 110 0.57 9.27 -24.79
N PRO A 111 -0.56 8.57 -24.60
CA PRO A 111 -0.53 7.16 -24.28
C PRO A 111 0.03 6.38 -25.46
N GLU A 112 1.17 5.76 -25.25
CA GLU A 112 1.83 4.89 -26.21
C GLU A 112 1.83 3.46 -25.68
N VAL A 113 1.62 2.49 -26.57
CA VAL A 113 1.70 1.07 -26.19
C VAL A 113 3.17 0.62 -26.07
N GLN A 114 4.05 1.17 -26.89
CA GLN A 114 5.49 0.91 -26.88
C GLN A 114 6.27 2.21 -26.86
N SER A 115 7.16 2.36 -25.89
CA SER A 115 8.11 3.48 -25.85
C SER A 115 9.43 3.12 -26.53
N SER A 116 10.10 4.12 -27.10
CA SER A 116 11.47 4.01 -27.61
C SER A 116 12.51 3.70 -26.53
N LYS A 117 12.24 4.11 -25.28
CA LYS A 117 13.11 3.87 -24.12
C LYS A 117 12.42 2.95 -23.12
N SER A 118 13.15 1.98 -22.60
CA SER A 118 12.63 1.08 -21.57
C SER A 118 12.51 1.82 -20.23
N GLN A 119 11.30 1.87 -19.67
CA GLN A 119 11.00 2.52 -18.39
C GLN A 119 10.44 1.51 -17.38
N PHE A 120 11.14 0.37 -17.27
CA PHE A 120 10.71 -0.77 -16.47
C PHE A 120 10.26 -0.41 -15.05
N ALA A 121 11.10 0.30 -14.29
CA ALA A 121 10.81 0.63 -12.89
C ALA A 121 9.59 1.54 -12.76
N TYR A 122 9.50 2.57 -13.61
CA TYR A 122 8.38 3.52 -13.59
C TYR A 122 7.07 2.83 -13.96
N GLY A 123 7.07 2.00 -15.00
CA GLY A 123 5.88 1.27 -15.40
C GLY A 123 5.47 0.22 -14.36
N LEU A 124 6.40 -0.48 -13.71
CA LEU A 124 6.08 -1.46 -12.66
C LEU A 124 5.42 -0.80 -11.44
N VAL A 125 6.00 0.32 -10.96
CA VAL A 125 5.43 1.12 -9.87
C VAL A 125 4.04 1.63 -10.26
N THR A 126 3.89 2.15 -11.47
CA THR A 126 2.61 2.67 -11.96
C THR A 126 1.56 1.57 -12.13
N LEU A 127 1.98 0.36 -12.53
CA LEU A 127 1.11 -0.80 -12.61
C LEU A 127 0.59 -1.23 -11.23
N ALA A 128 1.46 -1.20 -10.21
CA ALA A 128 1.08 -1.45 -8.82
C ALA A 128 0.09 -0.39 -8.30
N ILE A 129 0.34 0.89 -8.59
CA ILE A 129 -0.57 1.99 -8.26
C ILE A 129 -1.91 1.82 -8.97
N ALA A 130 -1.92 1.45 -10.25
CA ALA A 130 -3.14 1.21 -11.00
C ALA A 130 -3.95 0.04 -10.40
N ALA A 131 -3.28 -1.05 -10.02
CA ALA A 131 -3.93 -2.19 -9.35
C ALA A 131 -4.53 -1.77 -7.99
N LEU A 132 -3.78 -0.99 -7.21
CA LEU A 132 -4.23 -0.46 -5.93
C LEU A 132 -5.49 0.41 -6.08
N PHE A 133 -5.52 1.33 -7.04
CA PHE A 133 -6.70 2.18 -7.23
C PHE A 133 -7.94 1.40 -7.64
N LEU A 134 -7.80 0.40 -8.52
CA LEU A 134 -8.94 -0.45 -8.88
C LEU A 134 -9.44 -1.25 -7.67
N ALA A 135 -8.53 -1.89 -6.94
CA ALA A 135 -8.87 -2.67 -5.76
C ALA A 135 -9.51 -1.80 -4.66
N ALA A 136 -8.91 -0.66 -4.36
CA ALA A 136 -9.40 0.29 -3.38
C ALA A 136 -10.77 0.83 -3.78
N GLY A 137 -11.00 1.15 -5.06
CA GLY A 137 -12.31 1.62 -5.54
C GLY A 137 -13.41 0.57 -5.38
N LEU A 138 -13.14 -0.68 -5.76
CA LEU A 138 -14.11 -1.77 -5.64
C LEU A 138 -14.42 -2.11 -4.17
N VAL A 139 -13.39 -2.27 -3.34
CA VAL A 139 -13.56 -2.62 -1.92
C VAL A 139 -14.23 -1.46 -1.16
N ASN A 140 -13.80 -0.22 -1.39
CA ASN A 140 -14.40 0.95 -0.74
C ASN A 140 -15.86 1.13 -1.13
N TYR A 141 -16.22 0.88 -2.39
CA TYR A 141 -17.62 0.91 -2.83
C TYR A 141 -18.48 -0.07 -2.03
N ILE A 142 -18.05 -1.32 -1.88
CA ILE A 142 -18.76 -2.34 -1.11
C ILE A 142 -18.80 -1.98 0.38
N ASN A 143 -17.67 -1.57 0.96
CA ASN A 143 -17.59 -1.12 2.34
C ASN A 143 -18.61 -0.02 2.64
N ARG A 144 -18.68 1.00 1.78
CA ARG A 144 -19.61 2.12 1.96
C ARG A 144 -21.08 1.70 1.87
N ILE A 145 -21.42 0.72 1.02
CA ILE A 145 -22.77 0.14 1.00
C ILE A 145 -23.10 -0.45 2.36
N PHE A 146 -22.27 -1.35 2.88
CA PHE A 146 -22.52 -2.00 4.17
C PHE A 146 -22.51 -1.02 5.34
N THR A 147 -21.55 -0.10 5.38
CA THR A 147 -21.54 0.99 6.37
C THR A 147 -22.81 1.84 6.30
N SER A 148 -23.32 2.13 5.10
CA SER A 148 -24.56 2.89 4.93
C SER A 148 -25.79 2.15 5.47
N ILE A 149 -25.82 0.84 5.34
CA ILE A 149 -26.89 -0.02 5.84
C ILE A 149 -26.85 -0.08 7.37
N ILE A 150 -25.67 -0.21 7.96
CA ILE A 150 -25.51 -0.29 9.42
C ILE A 150 -25.74 1.08 10.06
N ASN A 151 -25.33 2.18 9.41
CA ASN A 151 -25.59 3.56 9.85
C ASN A 151 -26.99 4.06 9.45
N MET A 152 -27.94 3.15 9.22
CA MET A 152 -29.27 3.54 8.81
C MET A 152 -30.02 4.24 9.94
N THR A 153 -30.76 5.29 9.57
CA THR A 153 -31.67 6.01 10.44
C THR A 153 -33.11 5.80 9.96
N ILE A 154 -33.99 5.30 10.83
CA ILE A 154 -35.41 5.01 10.54
C ILE A 154 -36.25 5.96 11.38
N GLY A 155 -37.02 6.84 10.74
CA GLY A 155 -37.89 7.77 11.48
C GLY A 155 -37.16 8.76 12.41
N GLY A 156 -35.85 8.96 12.20
CA GLY A 156 -34.99 9.78 13.06
C GLY A 156 -34.18 8.98 14.09
N GLU A 157 -34.51 7.71 14.32
CA GLU A 157 -33.78 6.84 15.24
C GLU A 157 -32.66 6.08 14.53
N SER A 158 -31.49 6.02 15.18
CA SER A 158 -30.29 5.40 14.64
C SER A 158 -30.12 3.99 15.20
N PHE A 159 -29.82 3.01 14.33
CA PHE A 159 -29.52 1.63 14.77
C PHE A 159 -28.39 1.60 15.82
N LYS A 160 -27.36 2.44 15.64
CA LYS A 160 -26.27 2.62 16.62
C LYS A 160 -26.73 3.02 18.03
N ILE A 161 -27.81 3.79 18.13
CA ILE A 161 -28.32 4.29 19.42
C ILE A 161 -29.23 3.25 20.05
N ASN A 162 -30.08 2.62 19.24
CA ASN A 162 -31.08 1.68 19.72
C ASN A 162 -30.47 0.31 20.07
N GLU A 163 -29.45 -0.14 19.32
CA GLU A 163 -28.85 -1.48 19.45
C GLU A 163 -27.31 -1.40 19.36
N PRO A 164 -26.62 -0.82 20.37
CA PRO A 164 -25.19 -0.51 20.28
C PRO A 164 -24.29 -1.76 20.20
N GLU A 165 -24.69 -2.87 20.82
CA GLU A 165 -23.94 -4.13 20.78
C GLU A 165 -24.08 -4.83 19.43
N ALA A 166 -25.29 -4.91 18.88
CA ALA A 166 -25.50 -5.45 17.54
C ALA A 166 -24.82 -4.59 16.48
N PHE A 167 -24.83 -3.26 16.64
CA PHE A 167 -24.11 -2.33 15.78
C PHE A 167 -22.61 -2.62 15.75
N SER A 168 -21.96 -2.77 16.92
CA SER A 168 -20.50 -2.96 16.98
C SER A 168 -20.06 -4.29 16.35
N VAL A 169 -20.82 -5.37 16.58
CA VAL A 169 -20.55 -6.69 15.98
C VAL A 169 -20.60 -6.64 14.46
N VAL A 170 -21.61 -5.97 13.90
CA VAL A 170 -21.77 -5.88 12.43
C VAL A 170 -20.78 -4.89 11.83
N GLU A 171 -20.48 -3.78 12.51
CA GLU A 171 -19.44 -2.82 12.10
C GLU A 171 -18.06 -3.49 12.03
N ASP A 172 -17.71 -4.29 13.05
CA ASP A 172 -16.47 -5.06 13.07
C ASP A 172 -16.42 -6.12 11.97
N ALA A 173 -17.53 -6.79 11.68
CA ALA A 173 -17.63 -7.75 10.58
C ALA A 173 -17.39 -7.08 9.22
N VAL A 174 -17.96 -5.89 8.99
CA VAL A 174 -17.73 -5.11 7.76
C VAL A 174 -16.28 -4.66 7.67
N ARG A 175 -15.71 -4.10 8.75
CA ARG A 175 -14.31 -3.66 8.76
C ARG A 175 -13.35 -4.83 8.49
N THR A 176 -13.65 -6.00 9.01
CA THR A 176 -12.82 -7.20 8.84
C THR A 176 -12.90 -7.75 7.41
N ASN A 177 -14.09 -7.77 6.82
CA ASN A 177 -14.33 -8.39 5.51
C ASN A 177 -14.17 -7.44 4.33
N PHE A 178 -14.36 -6.14 4.52
CA PHE A 178 -14.32 -5.11 3.46
C PHE A 178 -13.48 -3.89 3.83
N GLY A 179 -12.61 -4.00 4.83
CA GLY A 179 -11.65 -2.96 5.21
C GLY A 179 -10.32 -3.01 4.45
N PHE A 180 -9.31 -2.38 5.04
CA PHE A 180 -7.99 -2.18 4.44
C PHE A 180 -7.27 -3.49 4.07
N SER A 181 -7.41 -4.54 4.87
CA SER A 181 -6.84 -5.87 4.58
C SER A 181 -7.33 -6.42 3.25
N LYS A 182 -8.63 -6.26 2.95
CA LYS A 182 -9.23 -6.73 1.70
C LYS A 182 -8.73 -5.93 0.50
N ILE A 183 -8.46 -4.62 0.66
CA ILE A 183 -7.81 -3.79 -0.37
C ILE A 183 -6.47 -4.41 -0.77
N ILE A 184 -5.64 -4.80 0.20
CA ILE A 184 -4.32 -5.39 -0.07
C ILE A 184 -4.46 -6.70 -0.85
N VAL A 185 -5.33 -7.61 -0.40
CA VAL A 185 -5.54 -8.91 -1.05
C VAL A 185 -5.99 -8.74 -2.50
N VAL A 186 -7.00 -7.90 -2.74
CA VAL A 186 -7.51 -7.63 -4.10
C VAL A 186 -6.46 -6.92 -4.94
N THR A 187 -5.66 -6.02 -4.35
CA THR A 187 -4.54 -5.35 -5.04
C THR A 187 -3.53 -6.37 -5.56
N VAL A 188 -3.14 -7.35 -4.74
CA VAL A 188 -2.19 -8.40 -5.14
C VAL A 188 -2.75 -9.23 -6.30
N ILE A 189 -4.02 -9.63 -6.23
CA ILE A 189 -4.69 -10.41 -7.29
C ILE A 189 -4.67 -9.62 -8.61
N VAL A 190 -5.11 -8.36 -8.59
CA VAL A 190 -5.14 -7.49 -9.78
C VAL A 190 -3.73 -7.22 -10.30
N PHE A 191 -2.77 -6.96 -9.43
CA PHE A 191 -1.39 -6.68 -9.80
C PHE A 191 -0.74 -7.88 -10.50
N ILE A 192 -0.95 -9.09 -9.99
CA ILE A 192 -0.44 -10.31 -10.64
C ILE A 192 -1.03 -10.45 -12.04
N ALA A 193 -2.35 -10.26 -12.19
CA ALA A 193 -3.00 -10.32 -13.51
C ALA A 193 -2.42 -9.28 -14.47
N TYR A 194 -2.28 -8.03 -14.02
CA TYR A 194 -1.69 -6.95 -14.79
C TYR A 194 -0.24 -7.24 -15.19
N ALA A 195 0.57 -7.76 -14.26
CA ALA A 195 1.95 -8.12 -14.53
C ALA A 195 2.06 -9.23 -15.58
N ILE A 196 1.21 -10.27 -15.49
CA ILE A 196 1.14 -11.35 -16.49
C ILE A 196 0.77 -10.79 -17.86
N ILE A 197 -0.27 -9.96 -17.94
CA ILE A 197 -0.71 -9.33 -19.19
C ILE A 197 0.42 -8.48 -19.77
N ALA A 198 1.15 -7.74 -18.95
CA ALA A 198 2.22 -6.87 -19.42
C ALA A 198 3.49 -7.63 -19.85
N ILE A 199 3.85 -8.72 -19.18
CA ILE A 199 5.09 -9.47 -19.46
C ILE A 199 4.92 -10.44 -20.63
N LEU A 200 3.73 -10.99 -20.84
CA LEU A 200 3.50 -12.06 -21.81
C LEU A 200 3.81 -11.66 -23.26
N PRO A 201 3.46 -10.45 -23.75
CA PRO A 201 3.89 -10.00 -25.07
C PRO A 201 5.42 -9.90 -25.21
N ALA A 202 6.13 -9.48 -24.16
CA ALA A 202 7.58 -9.41 -24.16
C ALA A 202 8.23 -10.80 -24.22
N LEU A 203 7.65 -11.79 -23.53
CA LEU A 203 8.06 -13.19 -23.63
C LEU A 203 7.81 -13.75 -25.03
N ILE A 204 6.61 -13.58 -25.57
CA ILE A 204 6.24 -14.01 -26.92
C ILE A 204 7.21 -13.42 -27.94
N HIS A 205 7.49 -12.13 -27.87
CA HIS A 205 8.45 -11.47 -28.76
C HIS A 205 9.85 -12.08 -28.65
N LYS A 206 10.36 -12.25 -27.43
CA LYS A 206 11.70 -12.82 -27.20
C LYS A 206 11.83 -14.23 -27.80
N PHE A 207 10.86 -15.10 -27.56
CA PHE A 207 10.89 -16.47 -28.05
C PHE A 207 10.66 -16.55 -29.56
N ALA A 208 9.67 -15.83 -30.09
CA ALA A 208 9.34 -15.88 -31.52
C ALA A 208 10.45 -15.29 -32.40
N THR A 209 11.12 -14.23 -31.95
CA THR A 209 12.18 -13.56 -32.73
C THR A 209 13.60 -14.00 -32.37
N LYS A 210 13.76 -14.90 -31.39
CA LYS A 210 15.05 -15.26 -30.79
C LYS A 210 15.87 -14.03 -30.35
N SER A 211 15.18 -13.01 -29.86
CA SER A 211 15.82 -11.74 -29.46
C SER A 211 16.82 -11.95 -28.33
N GLN A 212 17.98 -11.31 -28.46
CA GLN A 212 19.02 -11.27 -27.42
C GLN A 212 18.72 -10.21 -26.34
N GLU A 213 17.69 -9.37 -26.52
CA GLU A 213 17.30 -8.39 -25.51
C GLU A 213 16.78 -9.08 -24.23
N LYS A 214 17.11 -8.49 -23.08
CA LYS A 214 16.58 -8.95 -21.77
C LYS A 214 15.07 -8.76 -21.73
N VAL A 215 14.35 -9.71 -21.12
CA VAL A 215 12.87 -9.64 -20.98
C VAL A 215 12.45 -8.37 -20.23
N THR A 216 13.20 -7.97 -19.21
CA THR A 216 12.93 -6.74 -18.45
C THR A 216 13.01 -5.48 -19.31
N PHE A 217 13.91 -5.46 -20.30
CA PHE A 217 14.04 -4.34 -21.23
C PHE A 217 12.85 -4.28 -22.19
N LEU A 218 12.49 -5.42 -22.80
CA LEU A 218 11.31 -5.55 -23.66
C LEU A 218 10.02 -5.20 -22.91
N TRP A 219 9.86 -5.73 -21.70
CA TRP A 219 8.71 -5.45 -20.85
C TRP A 219 8.63 -3.96 -20.50
N GLY A 220 9.76 -3.33 -20.16
CA GLY A 220 9.81 -1.89 -19.86
C GLY A 220 9.48 -0.99 -21.04
N LYS A 221 9.58 -1.46 -22.30
CA LYS A 221 9.06 -0.74 -23.47
C LYS A 221 7.54 -0.88 -23.59
N SER A 222 7.01 -2.06 -23.28
CA SER A 222 5.61 -2.46 -23.48
C SER A 222 4.64 -1.93 -22.42
N ILE A 223 5.10 -1.26 -21.36
CA ILE A 223 4.28 -0.75 -20.24
C ILE A 223 4.07 0.77 -20.25
N ALA A 224 4.35 1.43 -21.37
CA ALA A 224 4.20 2.88 -21.50
C ALA A 224 2.73 3.37 -21.35
N TYR A 225 1.75 2.48 -21.53
CA TYR A 225 0.32 2.75 -21.35
C TYR A 225 -0.12 2.86 -19.89
N THR A 226 0.72 2.44 -18.94
CA THR A 226 0.35 2.34 -17.51
C THR A 226 -0.10 3.64 -16.85
N PRO A 227 0.39 4.85 -17.21
CA PRO A 227 -0.15 6.10 -16.67
C PRO A 227 -1.63 6.31 -16.98
N LEU A 228 -2.07 6.00 -18.20
CA LEU A 228 -3.48 6.09 -18.59
C LEU A 228 -4.34 5.12 -17.76
N LEU A 229 -3.88 3.87 -17.61
CA LEU A 229 -4.56 2.87 -16.81
C LEU A 229 -4.67 3.31 -15.34
N ALA A 230 -3.60 3.85 -14.76
CA ALA A 230 -3.61 4.38 -13.41
C ALA A 230 -4.58 5.55 -13.24
N ALA A 231 -4.66 6.46 -14.21
CA ALA A 231 -5.59 7.58 -14.18
C ALA A 231 -7.06 7.14 -14.23
N ILE A 232 -7.41 6.16 -15.09
CA ILE A 232 -8.76 5.61 -15.16
C ILE A 232 -9.12 4.90 -13.85
N ASN A 233 -8.21 4.07 -13.32
CA ASN A 233 -8.44 3.38 -12.06
C ASN A 233 -8.51 4.36 -10.87
N LEU A 234 -7.79 5.48 -10.90
CA LEU A 234 -7.95 6.55 -9.92
C LEU A 234 -9.37 7.13 -9.95
N LEU A 235 -9.97 7.31 -11.13
CA LEU A 235 -11.37 7.74 -11.22
C LEU A 235 -12.33 6.70 -10.61
N VAL A 236 -12.08 5.41 -10.82
CA VAL A 236 -12.84 4.33 -10.15
C VAL A 236 -12.75 4.50 -8.63
N PHE A 237 -11.55 4.71 -8.10
CA PHE A 237 -11.34 4.96 -6.68
C PHE A 237 -12.08 6.20 -6.19
N LEU A 238 -11.95 7.34 -6.86
CA LEU A 238 -12.58 8.59 -6.45
C LEU A 238 -14.11 8.50 -6.49
N LEU A 239 -14.68 7.88 -7.53
CA LEU A 239 -16.13 7.73 -7.65
C LEU A 239 -16.74 6.83 -6.59
N SER A 240 -15.97 5.87 -6.05
CA SER A 240 -16.46 5.02 -4.95
C SER A 240 -16.87 5.83 -3.71
N PHE A 241 -16.31 7.03 -3.50
CA PHE A 241 -16.67 7.91 -2.37
C PHE A 241 -18.00 8.64 -2.56
N LEU A 242 -18.56 8.67 -3.78
CA LEU A 242 -19.88 9.26 -4.03
C LEU A 242 -21.02 8.38 -3.51
N THR A 243 -20.75 7.11 -3.18
CA THR A 243 -21.68 6.26 -2.44
C THR A 243 -21.85 6.83 -1.03
N SER A 244 -23.08 7.09 -0.58
CA SER A 244 -23.31 7.55 0.79
C SER A 244 -22.86 6.48 1.79
N ASN A 245 -22.32 6.89 2.94
CA ASN A 245 -22.02 6.01 4.09
C ASN A 245 -23.12 6.09 5.18
N LYS A 246 -24.24 6.76 4.88
CA LYS A 246 -25.42 6.88 5.75
C LYS A 246 -26.69 6.76 4.92
N LEU A 247 -27.62 5.92 5.38
CA LEU A 247 -28.94 5.77 4.78
C LEU A 247 -30.01 6.42 5.68
N VAL A 248 -30.78 7.37 5.16
CA VAL A 248 -31.94 7.95 5.88
C VAL A 248 -33.20 7.41 5.23
N VAL A 249 -34.01 6.72 6.01
CA VAL A 249 -35.20 6.00 5.52
C VAL A 249 -36.44 6.43 6.30
N SER A 250 -37.52 6.67 5.56
CA SER A 250 -38.86 6.83 6.15
C SER A 250 -39.31 5.52 6.81
N SER A 251 -40.00 5.62 7.95
CA SER A 251 -40.55 4.47 8.69
C SER A 251 -41.42 3.55 7.83
N LYS A 252 -42.04 4.06 6.75
CA LYS A 252 -42.85 3.26 5.82
C LYS A 252 -42.07 2.18 5.04
N TYR A 253 -40.75 2.29 4.96
CA TYR A 253 -39.89 1.33 4.23
C TYR A 253 -39.02 0.47 5.16
N SER A 254 -39.12 0.63 6.48
CA SER A 254 -38.26 -0.07 7.45
C SER A 254 -38.34 -1.59 7.33
N TYR A 255 -39.55 -2.12 7.30
CA TYR A 255 -39.81 -3.56 7.22
C TYR A 255 -39.21 -4.19 5.95
N GLN A 256 -39.44 -3.55 4.80
CA GLN A 256 -38.94 -4.04 3.51
C GLN A 256 -37.41 -4.03 3.45
N ILE A 257 -36.77 -3.02 4.05
CA ILE A 257 -35.32 -2.93 4.09
C ILE A 257 -34.73 -4.02 4.98
N VAL A 258 -35.25 -4.19 6.19
CA VAL A 258 -34.79 -5.22 7.13
C VAL A 258 -34.96 -6.62 6.54
N SER A 259 -36.13 -6.91 5.95
CA SER A 259 -36.40 -8.22 5.33
C SER A 259 -35.53 -8.49 4.09
N SER A 260 -35.23 -7.45 3.30
CA SER A 260 -34.36 -7.58 2.13
C SER A 260 -32.93 -7.92 2.56
N PHE A 261 -32.39 -7.24 3.58
CA PHE A 261 -31.03 -7.52 4.05
C PHE A 261 -30.88 -8.86 4.76
N SER A 262 -31.90 -9.33 5.49
CA SER A 262 -31.88 -10.68 6.04
C SER A 262 -31.86 -11.76 4.95
N SER A 263 -32.55 -11.52 3.83
CA SER A 263 -32.58 -12.46 2.69
C SER A 263 -31.27 -12.52 1.90
N VAL A 264 -30.47 -11.44 1.86
CA VAL A 264 -29.15 -11.40 1.19
C VAL A 264 -28.18 -12.43 1.80
N GLY A 265 -28.28 -12.69 3.10
CA GLY A 265 -27.46 -13.70 3.76
C GLY A 265 -27.81 -15.13 3.36
N SER A 266 -29.08 -15.43 3.10
CA SER A 266 -29.56 -16.78 2.75
C SER A 266 -29.50 -17.06 1.25
N ASP A 267 -29.91 -16.11 0.42
CA ASP A 267 -29.84 -16.18 -1.04
C ASP A 267 -29.42 -14.80 -1.59
N PRO A 268 -28.16 -14.64 -2.00
CA PRO A 268 -27.64 -13.36 -2.48
C PRO A 268 -28.42 -12.79 -3.66
N PHE A 269 -28.97 -13.64 -4.54
CA PHE A 269 -29.68 -13.21 -5.75
C PHE A 269 -31.12 -12.80 -5.45
N GLU A 270 -31.82 -13.50 -4.55
CA GLU A 270 -33.13 -13.03 -4.05
C GLU A 270 -33.01 -11.76 -3.20
N GLY A 271 -31.95 -11.67 -2.39
CA GLY A 271 -31.64 -10.45 -1.64
C GLY A 271 -31.34 -9.26 -2.55
N LEU A 272 -30.59 -9.47 -3.63
CA LEU A 272 -30.35 -8.46 -4.68
C LEU A 272 -31.64 -8.03 -5.39
N SER A 273 -32.57 -8.95 -5.63
CA SER A 273 -33.90 -8.65 -6.19
C SER A 273 -34.75 -7.80 -5.23
N SER A 274 -34.71 -8.13 -3.94
CA SER A 274 -35.43 -7.40 -2.89
C SER A 274 -34.86 -5.99 -2.68
N VAL A 275 -33.52 -5.85 -2.74
CA VAL A 275 -32.83 -4.56 -2.79
C VAL A 275 -33.19 -3.76 -4.06
N SER A 276 -33.42 -4.42 -5.19
CA SER A 276 -33.83 -3.76 -6.45
C SER A 276 -35.18 -3.05 -6.36
N HIS A 277 -36.13 -3.60 -5.59
CA HIS A 277 -37.40 -2.92 -5.32
C HIS A 277 -37.18 -1.63 -4.49
N LEU A 278 -36.31 -1.71 -3.48
CA LEU A 278 -35.96 -0.59 -2.61
C LEU A 278 -35.20 0.54 -3.34
N ILE A 279 -34.42 0.21 -4.39
CA ILE A 279 -33.73 1.19 -5.27
C ILE A 279 -34.72 2.19 -5.87
N LYS A 280 -35.94 1.75 -6.21
CA LYS A 280 -36.96 2.61 -6.86
C LYS A 280 -37.64 3.57 -5.87
N GLU A 281 -37.67 3.22 -4.59
CA GLU A 281 -38.49 3.91 -3.59
C GLU A 281 -37.66 4.78 -2.62
N VAL A 282 -36.36 4.50 -2.49
CA VAL A 282 -35.45 5.24 -1.60
C VAL A 282 -34.38 5.98 -2.40
N PRO A 283 -34.42 7.34 -2.46
CA PRO A 283 -33.47 8.15 -3.23
C PRO A 283 -31.99 7.89 -2.90
N ALA A 284 -31.67 7.57 -1.64
CA ALA A 284 -30.31 7.26 -1.20
C ALA A 284 -29.78 5.91 -1.74
N ILE A 285 -30.66 4.99 -2.15
CA ILE A 285 -30.26 3.75 -2.81
C ILE A 285 -30.03 4.00 -4.32
N ARG A 286 -30.66 5.03 -4.89
CA ARG A 286 -30.43 5.47 -6.28
C ARG A 286 -29.00 5.95 -6.52
N SER A 287 -28.35 6.61 -5.55
CA SER A 287 -26.95 7.02 -5.67
C SER A 287 -26.00 5.82 -5.69
N ILE A 288 -26.28 4.76 -4.90
CA ILE A 288 -25.53 3.50 -4.92
C ILE A 288 -25.54 2.91 -6.34
N GLN A 289 -26.72 2.79 -6.95
CA GLN A 289 -26.87 2.28 -8.32
C GLN A 289 -26.13 3.16 -9.35
N THR A 290 -26.23 4.48 -9.21
CA THR A 290 -25.60 5.42 -10.14
C THR A 290 -24.07 5.26 -10.11
N VAL A 291 -23.49 5.18 -8.92
CA VAL A 291 -22.05 4.95 -8.75
C VAL A 291 -21.64 3.59 -9.31
N PHE A 292 -22.43 2.53 -9.06
CA PHE A 292 -22.19 1.20 -9.62
C PHE A 292 -22.02 1.21 -11.15
N ILE A 293 -22.93 1.90 -11.84
CA ILE A 293 -22.91 1.99 -13.30
C ILE A 293 -21.60 2.65 -13.77
N TYR A 294 -21.20 3.75 -13.14
CA TYR A 294 -19.94 4.42 -13.49
C TYR A 294 -18.71 3.57 -13.19
N LEU A 295 -18.70 2.84 -12.06
CA LEU A 295 -17.61 1.92 -11.72
C LEU A 295 -17.48 0.80 -12.77
N ILE A 296 -18.59 0.22 -13.23
CA ILE A 296 -18.58 -0.78 -14.30
C ILE A 296 -18.04 -0.17 -15.60
N LEU A 297 -18.56 0.98 -16.01
CA LEU A 297 -18.15 1.63 -17.26
C LEU A 297 -16.65 1.91 -17.26
N LEU A 298 -16.12 2.49 -16.19
CA LEU A 298 -14.68 2.74 -16.07
C LEU A 298 -13.86 1.46 -16.00
N SER A 299 -14.35 0.42 -15.31
CA SER A 299 -13.67 -0.89 -15.27
C SER A 299 -13.59 -1.52 -16.66
N VAL A 300 -14.63 -1.37 -17.49
CA VAL A 300 -14.63 -1.79 -18.90
C VAL A 300 -13.63 -0.99 -19.72
N VAL A 301 -13.54 0.33 -19.49
CA VAL A 301 -12.54 1.18 -20.16
C VAL A 301 -11.11 0.78 -19.75
N SER A 302 -10.86 0.49 -18.48
CA SER A 302 -9.56 -0.03 -18.01
C SER A 302 -9.21 -1.35 -18.69
N LEU A 303 -10.18 -2.26 -18.83
CA LEU A 303 -10.01 -3.51 -19.56
C LEU A 303 -9.72 -3.27 -21.05
N ALA A 304 -10.39 -2.29 -21.66
CA ALA A 304 -10.16 -1.89 -23.04
C ALA A 304 -8.72 -1.35 -23.26
N VAL A 305 -8.17 -0.60 -22.32
CA VAL A 305 -6.76 -0.17 -22.36
C VAL A 305 -5.83 -1.38 -22.31
N LEU A 306 -6.09 -2.33 -21.41
CA LEU A 306 -5.27 -3.54 -21.26
C LEU A 306 -5.29 -4.42 -22.51
N ILE A 307 -6.46 -4.69 -23.09
CA ILE A 307 -6.57 -5.52 -24.30
C ILE A 307 -5.89 -4.86 -25.50
N VAL A 308 -6.06 -3.55 -25.68
CA VAL A 308 -5.40 -2.80 -26.77
C VAL A 308 -3.88 -2.85 -26.59
N ALA A 309 -3.38 -2.60 -25.38
CA ALA A 309 -1.96 -2.67 -25.09
C ALA A 309 -1.39 -4.08 -25.30
N PHE A 310 -2.11 -5.10 -24.82
CA PHE A 310 -1.72 -6.50 -24.92
C PHE A 310 -1.58 -6.96 -26.37
N LEU A 311 -2.62 -6.76 -27.19
CA LEU A 311 -2.64 -7.21 -28.59
C LEU A 311 -1.69 -6.40 -29.49
N THR A 312 -1.59 -5.10 -29.25
CA THR A 312 -0.71 -4.22 -30.06
C THR A 312 0.76 -4.54 -29.85
N ASN A 313 1.14 -5.02 -28.65
CA ASN A 313 2.48 -5.48 -28.34
C ASN A 313 2.86 -6.82 -29.01
N ILE A 314 1.91 -7.52 -29.63
CA ILE A 314 2.13 -8.78 -30.34
C ILE A 314 2.15 -8.50 -31.84
N LYS A 315 3.34 -8.55 -32.44
CA LYS A 315 3.58 -8.33 -33.88
C LYS A 315 4.50 -9.40 -34.46
N VAL A 316 4.28 -10.65 -34.10
CA VAL A 316 5.15 -11.78 -34.47
C VAL A 316 4.36 -12.91 -35.13
N SER A 317 5.03 -13.65 -36.00
CA SER A 317 4.58 -14.96 -36.50
C SER A 317 5.27 -16.08 -35.70
N LEU A 318 4.58 -17.22 -35.55
CA LEU A 318 5.07 -18.40 -34.83
C LEU A 318 4.93 -19.64 -35.70
N GLY A 319 6.03 -20.12 -36.27
CA GLY A 319 6.01 -21.26 -37.19
C GLY A 319 5.15 -20.96 -38.43
N SER A 320 4.11 -21.76 -38.65
CA SER A 320 3.14 -21.58 -39.73
C SER A 320 2.04 -20.55 -39.41
N LEU A 321 1.94 -20.09 -38.16
CA LEU A 321 0.92 -19.12 -37.75
C LEU A 321 1.37 -17.70 -38.08
N ASN A 322 0.58 -17.02 -38.91
CA ASN A 322 0.74 -15.59 -39.16
C ASN A 322 0.34 -14.75 -37.93
N ASN A 323 0.60 -13.45 -38.00
CA ASN A 323 0.31 -12.52 -36.89
C ASN A 323 -1.17 -12.51 -36.46
N PHE A 324 -2.11 -12.73 -37.40
CA PHE A 324 -3.54 -12.76 -37.09
C PHE A 324 -3.88 -13.92 -36.13
N TYR A 325 -3.45 -15.13 -36.44
CA TYR A 325 -3.73 -16.30 -35.59
C TYR A 325 -3.02 -16.21 -34.23
N VAL A 326 -1.79 -15.68 -34.20
CA VAL A 326 -1.07 -15.46 -32.93
C VAL A 326 -1.83 -14.49 -32.03
N ARG A 327 -2.37 -13.39 -32.59
CA ARG A 327 -3.20 -12.44 -31.83
C ARG A 327 -4.53 -13.04 -31.37
N LEU A 328 -5.15 -13.89 -32.18
CA LEU A 328 -6.39 -14.59 -31.79
C LEU A 328 -6.15 -15.53 -30.60
N ILE A 329 -5.07 -16.32 -30.63
CA ILE A 329 -4.69 -17.19 -29.51
C ILE A 329 -4.36 -16.34 -28.28
N ALA A 330 -3.61 -15.25 -28.45
CA ALA A 330 -3.28 -14.35 -27.36
C ALA A 330 -4.55 -13.74 -26.74
N LEU A 331 -5.54 -13.35 -27.55
CA LEU A 331 -6.83 -12.86 -27.06
C LEU A 331 -7.55 -13.90 -26.18
N LEU A 332 -7.55 -15.18 -26.57
CA LEU A 332 -8.12 -16.25 -25.75
C LEU A 332 -7.39 -16.38 -24.41
N ILE A 333 -6.06 -16.30 -24.41
CA ILE A 333 -5.25 -16.30 -23.17
C ILE A 333 -5.57 -15.10 -22.30
N PHE A 334 -5.70 -13.91 -22.90
CA PHE A 334 -6.11 -12.70 -22.19
C PHE A 334 -7.46 -12.88 -21.50
N VAL A 335 -8.47 -13.40 -22.23
CA VAL A 335 -9.80 -13.68 -21.66
C VAL A 335 -9.72 -14.67 -20.51
N LEU A 336 -8.91 -15.72 -20.61
CA LEU A 336 -8.69 -16.67 -19.51
C LEU A 336 -8.08 -16.00 -18.28
N ILE A 337 -7.05 -15.17 -18.45
CA ILE A 337 -6.44 -14.42 -17.33
C ILE A 337 -7.49 -13.57 -16.62
N ILE A 338 -8.30 -12.83 -17.39
CA ILE A 338 -9.36 -11.97 -16.85
C ILE A 338 -10.45 -12.80 -16.16
N PHE A 339 -10.83 -13.95 -16.72
CA PHE A 339 -11.79 -14.87 -16.11
C PHE A 339 -11.32 -15.35 -14.73
N PHE A 340 -10.08 -15.85 -14.64
CA PHE A 340 -9.54 -16.32 -13.36
C PHE A 340 -9.38 -15.19 -12.35
N THR A 341 -8.92 -14.02 -12.79
CA THR A 341 -8.79 -12.83 -11.93
C THR A 341 -10.16 -12.43 -11.36
N THR A 342 -11.18 -12.35 -12.22
CA THR A 342 -12.54 -11.97 -11.82
C THR A 342 -13.13 -13.01 -10.87
N LYS A 343 -12.93 -14.31 -11.14
CA LYS A 343 -13.34 -15.39 -10.25
C LYS A 343 -12.68 -15.27 -8.87
N SER A 344 -11.39 -15.02 -8.80
CA SER A 344 -10.66 -14.84 -7.54
C SER A 344 -11.16 -13.64 -6.73
N ILE A 345 -11.44 -12.51 -7.39
CA ILE A 345 -12.03 -11.34 -6.73
C ILE A 345 -13.43 -11.67 -6.21
N ALA A 346 -14.27 -12.30 -7.04
CA ALA A 346 -15.63 -12.69 -6.66
C ALA A 346 -15.64 -13.63 -5.44
N THR A 347 -14.81 -14.67 -5.42
CA THR A 347 -14.69 -15.56 -4.25
C THR A 347 -14.28 -14.80 -2.98
N ASN A 348 -13.38 -13.81 -3.09
CA ASN A 348 -12.96 -13.00 -1.95
C ASN A 348 -14.06 -12.09 -1.41
N PHE A 349 -14.96 -11.60 -2.27
CA PHE A 349 -16.12 -10.80 -1.87
C PHE A 349 -17.24 -11.67 -1.32
N LEU A 350 -17.55 -12.80 -1.97
CA LEU A 350 -18.56 -13.75 -1.49
C LEU A 350 -18.20 -14.28 -0.09
N GLY A 351 -16.96 -14.72 0.13
CA GLY A 351 -16.54 -15.14 1.47
C GLY A 351 -16.59 -14.01 2.51
N GLY A 352 -16.48 -12.74 2.08
CA GLY A 352 -16.71 -11.59 2.95
C GLY A 352 -18.18 -11.39 3.33
N LEU A 353 -19.11 -11.70 2.43
CA LEU A 353 -20.55 -11.71 2.70
C LEU A 353 -20.92 -12.82 3.68
N ASP A 354 -20.35 -14.01 3.49
CA ASP A 354 -20.53 -15.14 4.41
C ASP A 354 -20.06 -14.77 5.83
N GLY A 355 -18.92 -14.09 5.95
CA GLY A 355 -18.42 -13.61 7.26
C GLY A 355 -19.34 -12.58 7.94
N ILE A 356 -20.03 -11.71 7.17
CA ILE A 356 -21.05 -10.80 7.71
C ILE A 356 -22.28 -11.60 8.17
N LYS A 357 -22.75 -12.55 7.35
CA LYS A 357 -23.89 -13.41 7.68
C LYS A 357 -23.66 -14.19 8.97
N ASP A 358 -22.48 -14.79 9.13
CA ASP A 358 -22.13 -15.54 10.34
C ASP A 358 -22.11 -14.66 11.59
N SER A 359 -21.70 -13.39 11.45
CA SER A 359 -21.70 -12.42 12.54
C SER A 359 -23.13 -12.01 12.92
N LEU A 360 -24.00 -11.80 11.94
CA LEU A 360 -25.43 -11.53 12.17
C LEU A 360 -26.14 -12.72 12.82
N THR A 361 -25.81 -13.94 12.43
CA THR A 361 -26.43 -15.16 12.99
C THR A 361 -26.03 -15.41 14.44
N LYS A 362 -24.95 -14.81 14.94
CA LYS A 362 -24.56 -14.90 16.36
C LYS A 362 -25.33 -13.93 17.27
N LEU A 363 -25.99 -12.93 16.71
CA LEU A 363 -26.76 -11.92 17.45
C LEU A 363 -28.22 -12.34 17.71
N TYR A 364 -28.71 -13.34 16.97
CA TYR A 364 -30.07 -13.90 17.07
C TYR A 364 -29.98 -15.38 17.45
#